data_AF-A0A2N5TS46-F1
#
_entry.id   AF-A0A2N5TS46-F1
#
_cell.length_a   1.000
_cell.length_b   1.000
_cell.length_c   1.000
_cell.angle_alpha   90.00
_cell.angle_beta   90.00
_cell.angle_gamma   90.00
#
_symmetry.space_group_name_H-M   'P 1'
#
loop_
_entity.id
_entity.type
_entity.pdbx_description
1 polymer ?
#
loop_
_entity_poly.entity_id
_entity_poly.type
_entity_poly.pdbx_seq_one_letter_code
_entity_poly.pdbx_strand_id
1 'polypeptide(L)'
;MFTLYGNQYENREEHLLLTMFQSVLSAQFETTTDFGSLLRANTPVSRMMTTYTRRGPGQGYLKTVLAERINSLIEHKDLNLEINPLKVYDQMIQQIEDETGSLPEDLPGDLGRGSGGEHGCAEHYCATSSHADGDSQQLPDDDYGEYRQRPVRIRWICKQIRSLTKRKYQDATDIAICSLIGGFFFLRFINPAIVTPQAYMLIDNLPTTAKYPRRTLTLIAKMLQNLANKPSYSKEAYMMSLNPFVESNKARINKFLNLLCEVKDFYESLEMDQYMALSKKDLQINITLNELYNTHSLLVSHLDHLAKDERQHLRILLEELGAAPAQVPRKENRTIELPLYSRWEIPIQDITTALMAENNLTQNDILYMETKSIFVQLIRSIPQLTEKRPMNLVQIAERAATAKDAVLVRKGLKVKEMLRELEEIKLCDRKDGHKLLVDEIAAELTHLGNMREKVLLETKSLESVYKTIGDHNNYLRSQLEQYKAYLQNVRITSTANQKGKTVGAGVGVVSVDGKEKKAAKPQALGPYKFSHAQFEKDGVIVDTNVPENRRANIFFQIVSPSPGTFIIALHYKGREKAILEMDLKIDDLLEKQKDNVPTLDLEYVQLSVSKTLAMLNKTFARRK
;
A
#
# COMPACT_ATOMS: atom_id res chain seq x y z
N MET A 1 -2.90 -9.06 11.34
CA MET A 1 -4.19 -8.98 10.60
C MET A 1 -3.98 -8.78 9.10
N PHE A 2 -3.51 -7.62 8.63
CA PHE A 2 -3.27 -7.44 7.19
C PHE A 2 -2.21 -8.38 6.62
N THR A 3 -1.23 -8.84 7.41
CA THR A 3 -0.30 -9.89 6.97
C THR A 3 -0.97 -11.27 6.86
N LEU A 4 -1.96 -11.55 7.72
CA LEU A 4 -2.67 -12.85 7.76
C LEU A 4 -3.73 -12.99 6.65
N TYR A 5 -4.29 -11.87 6.20
CA TYR A 5 -5.27 -11.79 5.09
C TYR A 5 -4.75 -10.81 4.01
N GLY A 6 -3.47 -10.95 3.69
CA GLY A 6 -2.68 -9.95 2.97
C GLY A 6 -2.81 -9.98 1.45
N ASN A 7 -3.31 -11.07 0.88
CA ASN A 7 -3.49 -11.20 -0.55
C ASN A 7 -4.73 -10.44 -1.01
N GLN A 8 -4.53 -9.15 -1.31
CA GLN A 8 -5.58 -8.23 -1.76
C GLN A 8 -6.22 -8.61 -3.11
N TYR A 9 -5.60 -9.56 -3.83
CA TYR A 9 -6.05 -10.03 -5.13
C TYR A 9 -6.87 -11.32 -5.03
N GLU A 10 -6.86 -11.98 -3.87
CA GLU A 10 -7.65 -13.19 -3.65
C GLU A 10 -8.99 -12.85 -3.01
N ASN A 11 -10.08 -13.23 -3.68
CA ASN A 11 -11.43 -12.92 -3.22
C ASN A 11 -11.76 -13.54 -1.85
N ARG A 12 -11.22 -14.74 -1.55
CA ARG A 12 -11.39 -15.40 -0.26
C ARG A 12 -10.77 -14.59 0.88
N GLU A 13 -9.50 -14.22 0.78
CA GLU A 13 -8.81 -13.49 1.85
C GLU A 13 -9.42 -12.10 2.06
N GLU A 14 -9.76 -11.41 0.98
CA GLU A 14 -10.45 -10.13 1.10
C GLU A 14 -11.85 -10.28 1.72
N HIS A 15 -12.58 -11.37 1.44
CA HIS A 15 -13.86 -11.62 2.09
C HIS A 15 -13.69 -11.87 3.59
N LEU A 16 -12.77 -12.76 3.98
CA LEU A 16 -12.45 -13.02 5.39
C LEU A 16 -12.06 -11.74 6.13
N LEU A 17 -11.27 -10.87 5.47
CA LEU A 17 -10.91 -9.58 6.01
C LEU A 17 -12.13 -8.66 6.19
N LEU A 18 -13.06 -8.62 5.24
CA LEU A 18 -14.29 -7.83 5.34
C LEU A 18 -15.23 -8.34 6.45
N THR A 19 -15.36 -9.66 6.62
CA THR A 19 -16.11 -10.26 7.73
C THR A 19 -15.49 -9.90 9.09
N MET A 20 -14.16 -9.84 9.15
CA MET A 20 -13.45 -9.34 10.32
C MET A 20 -13.72 -7.84 10.55
N PHE A 21 -13.71 -7.01 9.49
CA PHE A 21 -14.11 -5.61 9.56
C PHE A 21 -15.53 -5.44 10.12
N GLN A 22 -16.49 -6.27 9.70
CA GLN A 22 -17.86 -6.23 10.22
C GLN A 22 -17.91 -6.50 11.72
N SER A 23 -17.19 -7.52 12.18
CA SER A 23 -17.16 -7.91 13.59
C SER A 23 -16.51 -6.82 14.46
N VAL A 24 -15.38 -6.28 14.00
CA VAL A 24 -14.64 -5.23 14.71
C VAL A 24 -15.38 -3.89 14.70
N LEU A 25 -16.04 -3.54 13.59
CA LEU A 25 -16.91 -2.36 13.53
C LEU A 25 -18.11 -2.51 14.46
N SER A 26 -18.76 -3.68 14.48
CA SER A 26 -19.89 -3.94 15.38
C SER A 26 -19.48 -3.77 16.85
N ALA A 27 -18.36 -4.37 17.25
CA ALA A 27 -17.82 -4.23 18.60
C ALA A 27 -17.48 -2.77 18.95
N GLN A 28 -16.84 -2.02 18.04
CA GLN A 28 -16.57 -0.60 18.26
C GLN A 28 -17.86 0.20 18.43
N PHE A 29 -18.85 -0.03 17.58
CA PHE A 29 -20.14 0.63 17.68
C PHE A 29 -20.80 0.32 19.02
N GLU A 30 -20.75 -0.91 19.53
CA GLU A 30 -21.30 -1.27 20.84
C GLU A 30 -20.60 -0.54 21.99
N THR A 31 -19.27 -0.54 22.00
CA THR A 31 -18.46 0.07 23.09
C THR A 31 -18.45 1.60 23.12
N THR A 32 -18.69 2.28 21.99
CA THR A 32 -18.56 3.75 21.93
C THR A 32 -19.77 4.45 22.52
N THR A 33 -19.58 5.32 23.51
CA THR A 33 -20.67 6.07 24.15
C THR A 33 -21.02 7.36 23.42
N ASP A 34 -20.01 8.07 22.89
CA ASP A 34 -20.18 9.36 22.23
C ASP A 34 -20.27 9.24 20.70
N PHE A 35 -21.36 9.77 20.14
CA PHE A 35 -21.59 9.82 18.69
C PHE A 35 -20.58 10.73 17.97
N GLY A 36 -20.13 11.81 18.62
CA GLY A 36 -19.25 12.81 18.01
C GLY A 36 -17.83 12.31 17.74
N SER A 37 -17.33 11.39 18.57
CA SER A 37 -16.00 10.78 18.47
C SER A 37 -15.96 9.47 17.67
N LEU A 38 -17.12 8.86 17.43
CA LEU A 38 -17.26 7.62 16.67
C LEU A 38 -16.65 7.76 15.27
N LEU A 39 -15.74 6.85 14.92
CA LEU A 39 -14.95 6.84 13.67
C LEU A 39 -14.08 8.10 13.42
N ARG A 40 -14.11 9.12 14.29
CA ARG A 40 -13.23 10.29 14.23
C ARG A 40 -12.00 10.15 15.13
N ALA A 41 -12.14 9.49 16.26
CA ALA A 41 -11.03 9.19 17.16
C ALA A 41 -10.03 8.20 16.54
N ASN A 42 -8.76 8.30 16.94
CA ASN A 42 -7.70 7.38 16.55
C ASN A 42 -7.81 6.06 17.33
N THR A 43 -8.70 5.19 16.86
CA THR A 43 -8.94 3.85 17.40
C THR A 43 -8.30 2.77 16.52
N PRO A 44 -8.09 1.54 17.02
CA PRO A 44 -7.57 0.43 16.22
C PRO A 44 -8.36 0.19 14.94
N VAL A 45 -9.70 0.17 15.01
CA VAL A 45 -10.60 0.02 13.86
C VAL A 45 -10.37 1.11 12.83
N SER A 46 -10.23 2.34 13.31
CA SER A 46 -10.06 3.49 12.43
C SER A 46 -8.70 3.51 11.72
N ARG A 47 -7.63 3.00 12.36
CA ARG A 47 -6.33 2.75 11.72
C ARG A 47 -6.41 1.59 10.73
N MET A 48 -7.17 0.55 11.06
CA MET A 48 -7.43 -0.58 10.19
C MET A 48 -8.10 -0.12 8.90
N MET A 49 -9.15 0.69 9.00
CA MET A 49 -9.85 1.27 7.85
C MET A 49 -8.93 2.14 6.98
N THR A 50 -8.12 3.02 7.58
CA THR A 50 -7.12 3.82 6.83
C THR A 50 -6.06 2.96 6.15
N THR A 51 -5.66 1.85 6.77
CA THR A 51 -4.70 0.91 6.17
C THR A 51 -5.34 0.16 5.00
N TYR A 52 -6.61 -0.24 5.14
CA TYR A 52 -7.37 -0.91 4.09
C TYR A 52 -7.55 -0.03 2.86
N THR A 53 -7.89 1.25 3.03
CA THR A 53 -8.07 2.17 1.90
C THR A 53 -6.77 2.51 1.17
N ARG A 54 -5.61 2.27 1.79
CA ARG A 54 -4.28 2.42 1.16
C ARG A 54 -3.86 1.21 0.33
N ARG A 55 -4.61 0.10 0.37
CA ARG A 55 -4.35 -1.09 -0.44
C ARG A 55 -4.60 -0.82 -1.92
N GLY A 56 -4.12 -1.71 -2.79
CA GLY A 56 -4.11 -1.54 -4.25
C GLY A 56 -5.42 -1.03 -4.84
N PRO A 57 -6.60 -1.62 -4.52
CA PRO A 57 -7.88 -1.15 -5.06
C PRO A 57 -8.26 0.28 -4.64
N GLY A 58 -7.95 0.66 -3.39
CA GLY A 58 -8.20 2.01 -2.89
C GLY A 58 -7.26 3.03 -3.49
N GLN A 59 -5.97 2.69 -3.62
CA GLN A 59 -4.97 3.52 -4.28
C GLN A 59 -5.27 3.72 -5.78
N GLY A 60 -5.68 2.65 -6.48
CA GLY A 60 -6.08 2.73 -7.88
C GLY A 60 -7.24 3.69 -8.11
N TYR A 61 -8.25 3.65 -7.24
CA TYR A 61 -9.36 4.62 -7.27
C TYR A 61 -8.89 6.06 -7.05
N LEU A 62 -8.02 6.31 -6.06
CA LEU A 62 -7.48 7.65 -5.83
C LEU A 62 -6.68 8.15 -7.03
N LYS A 63 -5.90 7.28 -7.68
CA LYS A 63 -5.13 7.64 -8.89
C LYS A 63 -6.06 8.05 -10.03
N THR A 64 -7.12 7.28 -10.29
CA THR A 64 -8.06 7.62 -11.37
C THR A 64 -8.83 8.92 -11.10
N VAL A 65 -9.26 9.17 -9.85
CA VAL A 65 -10.11 10.33 -9.54
C VAL A 65 -9.31 11.60 -9.29
N LEU A 66 -8.18 11.51 -8.60
CA LEU A 66 -7.46 12.69 -8.09
C LEU A 66 -6.21 13.05 -8.89
N ALA A 67 -5.56 12.10 -9.58
CA ALA A 67 -4.24 12.38 -10.16
C ALA A 67 -4.28 13.48 -11.23
N GLU A 68 -5.23 13.44 -12.17
CA GLU A 68 -5.36 14.45 -13.22
C GLU A 68 -5.66 15.84 -12.64
N ARG A 69 -6.62 15.92 -11.70
CA ARG A 69 -7.03 17.17 -11.07
C ARG A 69 -5.92 17.78 -10.21
N ILE A 70 -5.20 16.96 -9.45
CA ILE A 70 -4.06 17.43 -8.65
C ILE A 70 -2.92 17.90 -9.56
N ASN A 71 -2.62 17.19 -10.65
CA ASN A 71 -1.58 17.63 -11.60
C ASN A 71 -1.94 18.97 -12.24
N SER A 72 -3.19 19.15 -12.71
CA SER A 72 -3.65 20.41 -13.27
C SER A 72 -3.56 21.58 -12.28
N LEU A 73 -4.00 21.38 -11.03
CA LEU A 73 -3.89 22.41 -9.97
C LEU A 73 -2.44 22.80 -9.68
N ILE A 74 -1.54 21.84 -9.75
CA ILE A 74 -0.12 21.99 -9.43
C ILE A 74 0.65 22.70 -10.57
N GLU A 75 0.15 22.66 -11.81
CA GLU A 75 0.73 23.37 -12.96
C GLU A 75 0.54 24.89 -12.87
N HIS A 76 -0.47 25.37 -12.13
CA HIS A 76 -0.70 26.80 -11.90
C HIS A 76 0.29 27.38 -10.88
N LYS A 77 1.32 28.08 -11.38
CA LYS A 77 2.46 28.57 -10.59
C LYS A 77 2.10 29.66 -9.56
N ASP A 78 1.11 30.50 -9.88
CA ASP A 78 0.74 31.69 -9.10
C ASP A 78 -0.54 31.51 -8.26
N LEU A 79 -1.13 30.30 -8.25
CA LEU A 79 -2.38 30.04 -7.55
C LEU A 79 -2.16 30.04 -6.02
N ASN A 80 -2.62 31.10 -5.36
CA ASN A 80 -2.64 31.24 -3.90
C ASN A 80 -4.09 31.31 -3.39
N LEU A 81 -4.58 30.20 -2.83
CA LEU A 81 -5.93 30.14 -2.25
C LEU A 81 -5.95 30.53 -0.76
N GLU A 82 -4.99 31.32 -0.25
CA GLU A 82 -4.96 31.69 1.18
C GLU A 82 -6.16 32.59 1.56
N ILE A 83 -6.97 32.11 2.51
CA ILE A 83 -8.20 32.78 2.96
C ILE A 83 -7.98 33.51 4.29
N ASN A 84 -6.89 33.22 5.01
CA ASN A 84 -6.62 33.86 6.29
C ASN A 84 -6.14 35.30 6.09
N PRO A 85 -6.91 36.33 6.52
CA PRO A 85 -6.59 37.73 6.27
C PRO A 85 -5.26 38.17 6.89
N LEU A 86 -4.88 37.61 8.05
CA LEU A 86 -3.60 37.92 8.70
C LEU A 86 -2.42 37.42 7.86
N LYS A 87 -2.54 36.24 7.25
CA LYS A 87 -1.48 35.68 6.41
C LYS A 87 -1.37 36.37 5.06
N VAL A 88 -2.51 36.77 4.48
CA VAL A 88 -2.53 37.57 3.26
C VAL A 88 -1.85 38.91 3.51
N TYR A 89 -2.12 39.53 4.66
CA TYR A 89 -1.45 40.77 5.07
C TYR A 89 0.06 40.58 5.27
N ASP A 90 0.49 39.53 5.97
CA ASP A 90 1.92 39.21 6.15
C ASP A 90 2.61 38.95 4.79
N GLN A 91 1.94 38.27 3.84
CA GLN A 91 2.44 38.04 2.48
C GLN A 91 2.52 39.32 1.66
N MET A 92 1.54 40.22 1.80
CA MET A 92 1.52 41.51 1.14
C MET A 92 2.68 42.39 1.64
N ILE A 93 2.94 42.41 2.95
CA ILE A 93 4.09 43.10 3.52
C ILE A 93 5.39 42.55 2.96
N GLN A 94 5.56 41.21 2.96
CA GLN A 94 6.77 40.58 2.41
C GLN A 94 6.97 40.90 0.92
N GLN A 95 5.91 40.92 0.13
CA GLN A 95 5.99 41.32 -1.29
C GLN A 95 6.40 42.79 -1.45
N ILE A 96 5.82 43.69 -0.65
CA ILE A 96 6.19 45.11 -0.66
C ILE A 96 7.63 45.32 -0.21
N GLU A 97 8.10 44.59 0.81
CA GLU A 97 9.49 44.61 1.26
C GLU A 97 10.46 44.10 0.19
N ASP A 98 10.10 43.00 -0.49
CA ASP A 98 10.90 42.41 -1.57
C ASP A 98 10.97 43.34 -2.81
N GLU A 99 9.88 44.05 -3.13
CA GLU A 99 9.79 44.94 -4.30
C GLU A 99 10.35 46.34 -4.05
N THR A 100 10.14 46.89 -2.85
CA THR A 100 10.44 48.31 -2.53
C THR A 100 11.68 48.47 -1.66
N GLY A 101 12.20 47.39 -1.05
CA GLY A 101 13.40 47.41 -0.20
C GLY A 101 13.25 48.09 1.15
N SER A 102 12.06 48.63 1.48
CA SER A 102 11.73 49.28 2.76
C SER A 102 10.23 49.18 3.05
N LEU A 103 9.86 49.03 4.33
CA LEU A 103 8.48 49.13 4.79
C LEU A 103 7.95 50.57 4.61
N PRO A 104 6.76 50.77 4.00
CA PRO A 104 6.10 52.07 3.96
C PRO A 104 5.78 52.59 5.37
N GLU A 105 6.03 53.87 5.65
CA GLU A 105 5.84 54.51 6.97
C GLU A 105 4.38 54.49 7.47
N ASP A 106 3.40 54.25 6.57
CA ASP A 106 1.97 54.20 6.86
C ASP A 106 1.41 52.80 7.24
N LEU A 107 2.23 51.73 7.25
CA LEU A 107 1.78 50.39 7.66
C LEU A 107 2.30 50.03 9.07
N PRO A 108 1.42 49.93 10.09
CA PRO A 108 1.87 49.62 11.44
C PRO A 108 2.22 48.12 11.57
N GLY A 109 3.50 47.81 11.72
CA GLY A 109 4.06 46.45 11.79
C GLY A 109 3.62 45.56 12.97
N ASP A 110 2.72 46.02 13.85
CA ASP A 110 2.11 45.12 14.86
C ASP A 110 0.77 45.62 15.45
N LEU A 111 0.49 46.93 15.42
CA LEU A 111 -0.69 47.54 16.06
C LEU A 111 -1.98 47.51 15.21
N GLY A 112 -1.90 47.08 13.94
CA GLY A 112 -3.03 47.01 13.00
C GLY A 112 -3.71 45.65 12.88
N ARG A 113 -3.29 44.60 13.62
CA ARG A 113 -3.83 43.23 13.51
C ARG A 113 -5.33 43.13 13.81
N GLY A 114 -5.91 44.10 14.51
CA GLY A 114 -7.34 44.16 14.85
C GLY A 114 -8.21 45.04 13.94
N SER A 115 -7.63 45.96 13.16
CA SER A 115 -8.40 46.99 12.42
C SER A 115 -8.13 47.03 10.91
N GLY A 116 -7.14 46.29 10.41
CA GLY A 116 -6.84 46.19 8.97
C GLY A 116 -7.77 45.27 8.17
N GLY A 117 -8.80 44.69 8.81
CA GLY A 117 -9.69 43.69 8.21
C GLY A 117 -10.64 44.21 7.12
N GLU A 118 -10.84 45.52 7.00
CA GLU A 118 -11.94 46.08 6.19
C GLU A 118 -11.51 46.71 4.86
N HIS A 119 -10.28 47.23 4.72
CA HIS A 119 -9.98 48.16 3.61
C HIS A 119 -9.19 47.61 2.41
N GLY A 120 -8.77 46.34 2.39
CA GLY A 120 -8.06 45.77 1.22
C GLY A 120 -8.30 44.28 0.94
N CYS A 121 -8.94 43.56 1.85
CA CYS A 121 -9.14 42.11 1.71
C CYS A 121 -10.31 41.74 0.79
N ALA A 122 -11.28 42.64 0.55
CA ALA A 122 -12.52 42.34 -0.17
C ALA A 122 -12.32 42.06 -1.67
N GLU A 123 -11.35 42.72 -2.32
CA GLU A 123 -11.13 42.58 -3.77
C GLU A 123 -10.44 41.25 -4.13
N HIS A 124 -9.46 40.81 -3.33
CA HIS A 124 -8.88 39.46 -3.46
C HIS A 124 -9.89 38.37 -3.06
N TYR A 125 -10.83 38.68 -2.16
CA TYR A 125 -11.90 37.77 -1.73
C TYR A 125 -12.87 37.38 -2.84
N CYS A 126 -13.28 38.35 -3.66
CA CYS A 126 -14.20 38.13 -4.78
C CYS A 126 -13.52 37.36 -5.92
N ALA A 127 -12.23 37.61 -6.19
CA ALA A 127 -11.46 36.88 -7.20
C ALA A 127 -11.20 35.41 -6.77
N THR A 128 -10.84 35.19 -5.52
CA THR A 128 -10.57 33.82 -5.01
C THR A 128 -11.85 32.99 -4.89
N SER A 129 -12.98 33.61 -4.51
CA SER A 129 -14.29 32.92 -4.47
C SER A 129 -14.81 32.55 -5.86
N SER A 130 -14.54 33.37 -6.89
CA SER A 130 -14.97 33.08 -8.26
C SER A 130 -14.09 32.02 -8.95
N HIS A 131 -12.80 31.95 -8.65
CA HIS A 131 -11.93 30.85 -9.09
C HIS A 131 -12.21 29.53 -8.33
N ALA A 132 -12.48 29.60 -7.03
CA ALA A 132 -12.87 28.42 -6.23
C ALA A 132 -14.25 27.87 -6.63
N ASP A 133 -15.20 28.73 -7.05
CA ASP A 133 -16.48 28.29 -7.62
C ASP A 133 -16.25 27.55 -8.96
N GLY A 134 -15.35 28.03 -9.82
CA GLY A 134 -15.03 27.37 -11.09
C GLY A 134 -14.39 25.99 -10.94
N ASP A 135 -13.44 25.83 -10.02
CA ASP A 135 -12.74 24.55 -9.77
C ASP A 135 -13.59 23.56 -8.94
N SER A 136 -14.47 24.05 -8.07
CA SER A 136 -15.33 23.20 -7.25
C SER A 136 -16.61 22.77 -7.95
N GLN A 137 -17.07 23.53 -8.95
CA GLN A 137 -18.18 23.14 -9.84
C GLN A 137 -17.84 21.95 -10.75
N GLN A 138 -16.56 21.58 -10.86
CA GLN A 138 -16.09 20.47 -11.70
C GLN A 138 -15.90 19.12 -10.97
N LEU A 139 -16.38 18.97 -9.72
CA LEU A 139 -16.75 17.61 -9.30
C LEU A 139 -17.88 17.17 -10.25
N PRO A 140 -17.82 16.03 -10.94
CA PRO A 140 -18.78 15.71 -11.99
C PRO A 140 -20.19 15.47 -11.43
N ASP A 141 -21.20 16.09 -12.04
CA ASP A 141 -22.62 15.75 -11.90
C ASP A 141 -23.02 14.54 -12.76
N ASP A 142 -22.05 13.70 -13.16
CA ASP A 142 -22.26 12.64 -14.13
C ASP A 142 -22.83 11.37 -13.45
N ASP A 143 -24.16 11.31 -13.36
CA ASP A 143 -24.94 10.41 -12.52
C ASP A 143 -24.92 8.92 -12.93
N TYR A 144 -24.13 8.46 -13.91
CA TYR A 144 -24.15 7.04 -14.32
C TYR A 144 -22.80 6.40 -14.71
N GLY A 145 -21.79 7.16 -15.14
CA GLY A 145 -20.51 6.58 -15.63
C GLY A 145 -19.53 6.13 -14.54
N GLU A 146 -19.38 6.91 -13.46
CA GLU A 146 -18.34 6.69 -12.43
C GLU A 146 -18.70 5.66 -11.35
N TYR A 147 -19.97 5.23 -11.27
CA TYR A 147 -20.42 4.26 -10.26
C TYR A 147 -19.68 2.92 -10.33
N ARG A 148 -19.22 2.56 -11.54
CA ARG A 148 -18.53 1.29 -11.83
C ARG A 148 -17.05 1.30 -11.44
N GLN A 149 -16.44 2.48 -11.24
CA GLN A 149 -15.03 2.62 -10.90
C GLN A 149 -14.77 2.67 -9.39
N ARG A 150 -15.82 2.85 -8.57
CA ARG A 150 -15.69 2.92 -7.11
C ARG A 150 -15.43 1.53 -6.51
N PRO A 151 -14.43 1.35 -5.63
CA PRO A 151 -14.14 0.05 -5.03
C PRO A 151 -15.34 -0.47 -4.24
N VAL A 152 -15.96 -1.56 -4.74
CA VAL A 152 -17.17 -2.17 -4.18
C VAL A 152 -17.00 -2.48 -2.68
N ARG A 153 -15.79 -2.89 -2.29
CA ARG A 153 -15.44 -3.22 -0.90
C ARG A 153 -15.45 -2.00 0.04
N ILE A 154 -14.94 -0.84 -0.41
CA ILE A 154 -14.98 0.41 0.38
C ILE A 154 -16.43 0.89 0.51
N ARG A 155 -17.22 0.78 -0.56
CA ARG A 155 -18.66 1.11 -0.53
C ARG A 155 -19.43 0.23 0.45
N TRP A 156 -19.11 -1.06 0.51
CA TRP A 156 -19.70 -1.95 1.51
C TRP A 156 -19.32 -1.56 2.95
N ILE A 157 -18.09 -1.13 3.21
CA ILE A 157 -17.74 -0.58 4.54
C ILE A 157 -18.63 0.64 4.87
N CYS A 158 -18.87 1.54 3.92
CA CYS A 158 -19.82 2.66 4.10
C CYS A 158 -21.25 2.17 4.39
N LYS A 159 -21.72 1.14 3.68
CA LYS A 159 -23.01 0.48 3.94
C LYS A 159 -23.08 -0.08 5.37
N GLN A 160 -22.02 -0.74 5.83
CA GLN A 160 -21.95 -1.28 7.19
C GLN A 160 -21.99 -0.18 8.25
N ILE A 161 -21.24 0.91 8.06
CA ILE A 161 -21.29 2.09 8.95
C ILE A 161 -22.73 2.63 9.02
N ARG A 162 -23.40 2.78 7.88
CA ARG A 162 -24.79 3.24 7.81
C ARG A 162 -25.74 2.33 8.59
N SER A 163 -25.66 1.02 8.34
CA SER A 163 -26.51 0.00 8.98
C SER A 163 -26.30 -0.04 10.50
N LEU A 164 -25.04 -0.08 10.95
CA LEU A 164 -24.70 -0.10 12.37
C LEU A 164 -25.12 1.20 13.09
N THR A 165 -25.00 2.34 12.40
CA THR A 165 -25.47 3.63 12.95
C THR A 165 -26.98 3.63 13.15
N LYS A 166 -27.77 3.21 12.15
CA LYS A 166 -29.23 3.13 12.27
C LYS A 166 -29.67 2.11 13.33
N ARG A 167 -28.93 1.01 13.50
CA ARG A 167 -29.20 -0.01 14.52
C ARG A 167 -28.98 0.51 15.93
N LYS A 168 -27.87 1.22 16.18
CA LYS A 168 -27.53 1.73 17.51
C LYS A 168 -28.25 3.04 17.86
N TYR A 169 -28.43 3.92 16.89
CA TYR A 169 -29.05 5.23 17.04
C TYR A 169 -30.26 5.31 16.10
N GLN A 170 -31.40 4.78 16.55
CA GLN A 170 -32.63 4.71 15.75
C GLN A 170 -33.16 6.11 15.37
N ASP A 171 -32.91 7.11 16.23
CA ASP A 171 -33.31 8.51 16.02
C ASP A 171 -32.25 9.35 15.28
N ALA A 172 -31.18 8.74 14.78
CA ALA A 172 -30.14 9.47 14.06
C ALA A 172 -30.67 10.01 12.73
N THR A 173 -30.59 11.32 12.56
CA THR A 173 -30.92 11.97 11.27
C THR A 173 -30.00 11.47 10.14
N ASP A 174 -30.52 11.41 8.91
CA ASP A 174 -29.71 11.01 7.75
C ASP A 174 -28.47 11.91 7.56
N ILE A 175 -28.54 13.18 7.98
CA ILE A 175 -27.41 14.12 7.97
C ILE A 175 -26.31 13.67 8.94
N ALA A 176 -26.67 13.21 10.14
CA ALA A 176 -25.71 12.73 11.13
C ALA A 176 -25.02 11.44 10.63
N ILE A 177 -25.79 10.55 9.99
CA ILE A 177 -25.27 9.33 9.36
C ILE A 177 -24.31 9.68 8.21
N CYS A 178 -24.69 10.61 7.34
CA CYS A 178 -23.82 11.10 6.26
C CYS A 178 -22.52 11.69 6.83
N SER A 179 -22.57 12.43 7.95
CA SER A 179 -21.35 12.96 8.57
C SER A 179 -20.41 11.87 9.08
N LEU A 180 -20.91 10.75 9.61
CA LEU A 180 -20.06 9.62 10.00
C LEU A 180 -19.41 8.96 8.78
N ILE A 181 -20.17 8.74 7.71
CA ILE A 181 -19.66 8.18 6.45
C ILE A 181 -18.60 9.13 5.85
N GLY A 182 -18.86 10.45 5.86
CA GLY A 182 -17.92 11.48 5.44
C GLY A 182 -16.65 11.52 6.29
N GLY A 183 -16.77 11.26 7.60
CA GLY A 183 -15.64 11.09 8.53
C GLY A 183 -14.77 9.86 8.24
N PHE A 184 -15.27 8.86 7.51
CA PHE A 184 -14.44 7.79 6.97
C PHE A 184 -13.94 8.15 5.56
N PHE A 185 -14.84 8.45 4.64
CA PHE A 185 -14.54 8.59 3.21
C PHE A 185 -13.69 9.83 2.91
N PHE A 186 -14.06 11.01 3.40
CA PHE A 186 -13.27 12.22 3.15
C PHE A 186 -12.07 12.32 4.08
N LEU A 187 -12.29 12.23 5.39
CA LEU A 187 -11.23 12.47 6.38
C LEU A 187 -10.10 11.43 6.34
N ARG A 188 -10.41 10.15 6.08
CA ARG A 188 -9.44 9.04 6.20
C ARG A 188 -9.02 8.43 4.87
N PHE A 189 -9.71 8.75 3.78
CA PHE A 189 -9.40 8.21 2.46
C PHE A 189 -9.01 9.30 1.46
N ILE A 190 -9.90 10.25 1.15
CA ILE A 190 -9.67 11.28 0.12
C ILE A 190 -8.69 12.38 0.60
N ASN A 191 -8.99 13.06 1.71
CA ASN A 191 -8.24 14.24 2.15
C ASN A 191 -6.75 13.97 2.43
N PRO A 192 -6.35 12.85 3.05
CA PRO A 192 -4.93 12.53 3.20
C PRO A 192 -4.19 12.42 1.85
N ALA A 193 -4.87 11.92 0.81
CA ALA A 193 -4.31 11.79 -0.53
C ALA A 193 -4.15 13.15 -1.22
N ILE A 194 -5.09 14.09 -0.99
CA ILE A 194 -5.00 15.47 -1.49
C ILE A 194 -3.87 16.24 -0.79
N VAL A 195 -3.73 16.13 0.53
CA VAL A 195 -2.71 16.87 1.29
C VAL A 195 -1.30 16.33 1.03
N THR A 196 -1.17 15.03 0.82
CA THR A 196 0.13 14.35 0.61
C THR A 196 0.16 13.49 -0.66
N PRO A 197 -0.02 14.09 -1.86
CA PRO A 197 -0.20 13.33 -3.11
C PRO A 197 1.00 12.44 -3.46
N GLN A 198 2.22 12.85 -3.08
CA GLN A 198 3.44 12.05 -3.24
C GLN A 198 3.39 10.73 -2.45
N ALA A 199 2.89 10.77 -1.21
CA ALA A 199 2.81 9.59 -0.35
C ALA A 199 1.77 8.57 -0.87
N TYR A 200 0.84 9.02 -1.70
CA TYR A 200 -0.20 8.21 -2.33
C TYR A 200 0.13 7.87 -3.81
N MET A 201 1.30 8.28 -4.32
CA MET A 201 1.75 8.07 -5.70
C MET A 201 0.79 8.67 -6.75
N LEU A 202 0.19 9.80 -6.40
CA LEU A 202 -0.64 10.56 -7.34
C LEU A 202 0.20 11.46 -8.25
N ILE A 203 1.40 11.84 -7.78
CA ILE A 203 2.38 12.66 -8.51
C ILE A 203 3.79 12.13 -8.24
N ASP A 204 4.68 12.28 -9.22
CA ASP A 204 6.08 11.84 -9.11
C ASP A 204 6.89 12.77 -8.21
N ASN A 205 6.79 14.08 -8.44
CA ASN A 205 7.44 15.12 -7.64
C ASN A 205 6.52 16.34 -7.53
N LEU A 206 6.66 17.12 -6.45
CA LEU A 206 6.06 18.46 -6.41
C LEU A 206 6.90 19.34 -7.33
N PRO A 207 6.31 20.08 -8.28
CA PRO A 207 7.08 20.99 -9.10
C PRO A 207 7.65 22.09 -8.21
N THR A 208 8.94 22.34 -8.43
CA THR A 208 9.70 23.43 -7.79
C THR A 208 9.21 24.81 -8.23
N THR A 209 8.42 24.89 -9.31
CA THR A 209 7.91 26.13 -9.89
C THR A 209 6.65 26.65 -9.21
N ALA A 210 5.91 25.82 -8.48
CA ALA A 210 4.72 26.26 -7.76
C ALA A 210 5.14 26.80 -6.38
N LYS A 211 4.81 28.07 -6.08
CA LYS A 211 5.27 28.75 -4.85
C LYS A 211 4.56 28.22 -3.58
N TYR A 212 3.29 27.80 -3.69
CA TYR A 212 2.46 27.37 -2.53
C TYR A 212 1.64 26.07 -2.67
N PRO A 213 2.09 25.03 -3.40
CA PRO A 213 1.26 23.87 -3.76
C PRO A 213 0.69 23.11 -2.55
N ARG A 214 1.48 22.90 -1.49
CA ARG A 214 1.01 22.19 -0.28
C ARG A 214 -0.07 22.97 0.46
N ARG A 215 0.01 24.30 0.48
CA ARG A 215 -0.94 25.15 1.19
C ARG A 215 -2.28 25.15 0.48
N THR A 216 -2.27 25.35 -0.84
CA THR A 216 -3.44 25.26 -1.71
C THR A 216 -4.17 23.92 -1.55
N LEU A 217 -3.45 22.79 -1.65
CA LEU A 217 -4.02 21.45 -1.44
C LEU A 217 -4.59 21.26 -0.03
N THR A 218 -3.95 21.83 1.00
CA THR A 218 -4.46 21.77 2.38
C THR A 218 -5.77 22.53 2.54
N LEU A 219 -5.92 23.68 1.90
CA LEU A 219 -7.14 24.49 1.96
C LEU A 219 -8.29 23.80 1.21
N ILE A 220 -8.02 23.19 0.05
CA ILE A 220 -8.98 22.35 -0.68
C ILE A 220 -9.44 21.17 0.20
N ALA A 221 -8.51 20.44 0.81
CA ALA A 221 -8.86 19.34 1.71
C ALA A 221 -9.68 19.79 2.92
N LYS A 222 -9.38 20.97 3.49
CA LYS A 222 -10.18 21.58 4.57
C LYS A 222 -11.59 21.94 4.10
N MET A 223 -11.72 22.53 2.91
CA MET A 223 -13.02 22.87 2.32
C MET A 223 -13.88 21.63 2.10
N LEU A 224 -13.32 20.58 1.49
CA LEU A 224 -13.99 19.28 1.33
C LEU A 224 -14.34 18.65 2.69
N GLN A 225 -13.48 18.81 3.70
CA GLN A 225 -13.76 18.32 5.04
C GLN A 225 -14.94 19.05 5.71
N ASN A 226 -15.04 20.37 5.54
CA ASN A 226 -16.14 21.20 6.02
C ASN A 226 -17.44 20.92 5.26
N LEU A 227 -17.34 20.52 4.00
CA LEU A 227 -18.49 20.09 3.21
C LEU A 227 -19.02 18.71 3.67
N ALA A 228 -18.12 17.80 4.04
CA ALA A 228 -18.46 16.46 4.54
C ALA A 228 -18.91 16.44 6.02
N ASN A 229 -18.40 17.36 6.85
CA ASN A 229 -18.72 17.46 8.27
C ASN A 229 -19.27 18.85 8.58
N LYS A 230 -20.43 18.95 9.24
CA LYS A 230 -20.96 20.25 9.71
C LYS A 230 -19.87 21.00 10.50
N PRO A 231 -19.34 22.11 9.97
CA PRO A 231 -18.18 22.78 10.55
C PRO A 231 -18.56 23.50 11.85
N SER A 232 -17.63 23.49 12.81
CA SER A 232 -17.68 24.39 13.97
C SER A 232 -16.70 25.53 13.72
N TYR A 233 -17.21 26.69 13.32
CA TYR A 233 -16.41 27.88 13.03
C TYR A 233 -15.83 28.58 14.27
N SER A 234 -16.05 27.99 15.46
CA SER A 234 -15.57 28.51 16.75
C SER A 234 -14.05 28.69 16.83
N LYS A 235 -13.27 27.96 16.01
CA LYS A 235 -11.79 27.98 16.03
C LYS A 235 -11.15 28.71 14.86
N GLU A 236 -11.87 28.91 13.75
CA GLU A 236 -11.33 29.49 12.51
C GLU A 236 -12.38 30.44 11.89
N ALA A 237 -12.55 31.63 12.47
CA ALA A 237 -13.58 32.60 12.06
C ALA A 237 -13.49 32.99 10.57
N TYR A 238 -12.28 33.02 10.00
CA TYR A 238 -12.05 33.32 8.59
C TYR A 238 -12.64 32.28 7.62
N MET A 239 -12.98 31.08 8.10
CA MET A 239 -13.64 30.04 7.29
C MET A 239 -15.15 30.23 7.17
N MET A 240 -15.75 31.16 7.91
CA MET A 240 -17.20 31.45 7.83
C MET A 240 -17.64 31.98 6.45
N SER A 241 -16.71 32.56 5.70
CA SER A 241 -16.97 32.99 4.33
C SER A 241 -17.25 31.85 3.36
N LEU A 242 -16.82 30.63 3.68
CA LEU A 242 -17.09 29.44 2.88
C LEU A 242 -18.49 28.85 3.16
N ASN A 243 -19.26 29.40 4.12
CA ASN A 243 -20.59 28.90 4.46
C ASN A 243 -21.55 28.86 3.27
N PRO A 244 -21.64 29.90 2.41
CA PRO A 244 -22.53 29.88 1.26
C PRO A 244 -22.22 28.72 0.31
N PHE A 245 -20.93 28.46 0.06
CA PHE A 245 -20.47 27.33 -0.74
C PHE A 245 -20.79 25.98 -0.09
N VAL A 246 -20.61 25.86 1.22
CA VAL A 246 -20.93 24.63 1.97
C VAL A 246 -22.43 24.34 1.93
N GLU A 247 -23.28 25.34 2.18
CA GLU A 247 -24.73 25.15 2.19
C GLU A 247 -25.29 24.88 0.78
N SER A 248 -24.75 25.48 -0.28
CA SER A 248 -25.18 25.21 -1.66
C SER A 248 -24.85 23.78 -2.12
N ASN A 249 -23.74 23.20 -1.67
CA ASN A 249 -23.28 21.87 -2.08
C ASN A 249 -23.66 20.73 -1.13
N LYS A 250 -24.25 21.04 0.02
CA LYS A 250 -24.59 20.07 1.09
C LYS A 250 -25.53 18.97 0.61
N ALA A 251 -26.58 19.32 -0.14
CA ALA A 251 -27.53 18.36 -0.67
C ALA A 251 -26.85 17.36 -1.63
N ARG A 252 -25.92 17.85 -2.45
CA ARG A 252 -25.16 17.08 -3.41
C ARG A 252 -24.24 16.06 -2.73
N ILE A 253 -23.49 16.48 -1.71
CA ILE A 253 -22.65 15.59 -0.91
C ILE A 253 -23.46 14.53 -0.18
N ASN A 254 -24.60 14.90 0.42
CA ASN A 254 -25.46 13.93 1.09
C ASN A 254 -26.02 12.90 0.10
N LYS A 255 -26.44 13.32 -1.11
CA LYS A 255 -26.85 12.40 -2.19
C LYS A 255 -25.70 11.46 -2.55
N PHE A 256 -24.48 11.98 -2.74
CA PHE A 256 -23.30 11.18 -3.04
C PHE A 256 -22.97 10.14 -1.95
N LEU A 257 -22.97 10.55 -0.68
CA LEU A 257 -22.67 9.67 0.45
C LEU A 257 -23.72 8.57 0.64
N ASN A 258 -25.00 8.89 0.39
CA ASN A 258 -26.06 7.89 0.39
C ASN A 258 -25.88 6.87 -0.73
N LEU A 259 -25.56 7.33 -1.95
CA LEU A 259 -25.34 6.47 -3.10
C LEU A 259 -24.08 5.59 -2.97
N LEU A 260 -23.08 6.03 -2.21
CA LEU A 260 -21.94 5.17 -1.85
C LEU A 260 -22.39 3.91 -1.11
N CYS A 261 -23.45 3.98 -0.29
CA CYS A 261 -23.92 2.88 0.54
C CYS A 261 -24.85 1.89 -0.20
N GLU A 262 -25.29 2.22 -1.40
CA GLU A 262 -26.17 1.36 -2.21
C GLU A 262 -25.38 0.26 -2.93
N VAL A 263 -25.07 -0.82 -2.20
CA VAL A 263 -24.32 -1.98 -2.69
C VAL A 263 -24.95 -3.29 -2.21
N LYS A 264 -24.98 -4.31 -3.09
CA LYS A 264 -25.43 -5.66 -2.76
C LYS A 264 -24.52 -6.32 -1.71
N ASP A 265 -25.06 -7.25 -0.93
CA ASP A 265 -24.25 -7.97 0.04
C ASP A 265 -23.38 -9.03 -0.64
N PHE A 266 -22.16 -9.20 -0.14
CA PHE A 266 -21.18 -10.13 -0.71
C PHE A 266 -21.56 -11.61 -0.54
N TYR A 267 -22.52 -11.91 0.35
CA TYR A 267 -22.97 -13.27 0.62
C TYR A 267 -23.63 -13.92 -0.62
N GLU A 268 -24.33 -13.14 -1.46
CA GLU A 268 -24.97 -13.65 -2.69
C GLU A 268 -23.95 -14.06 -3.78
N SER A 269 -22.74 -13.47 -3.77
CA SER A 269 -21.64 -13.90 -4.64
C SER A 269 -20.82 -15.07 -4.08
N LEU A 270 -21.07 -15.42 -2.81
CA LEU A 270 -20.22 -16.32 -2.03
C LEU A 270 -20.51 -17.79 -2.31
N GLU A 271 -21.76 -18.14 -2.59
CA GLU A 271 -22.15 -19.55 -2.75
C GLU A 271 -21.27 -20.24 -3.81
N MET A 272 -21.00 -19.59 -4.95
CA MET A 272 -20.15 -20.15 -6.01
C MET A 272 -18.64 -20.08 -5.75
N ASP A 273 -18.15 -19.03 -5.08
CA ASP A 273 -16.71 -18.87 -4.81
C ASP A 273 -16.26 -19.72 -3.60
N GLN A 274 -17.16 -20.08 -2.66
CA GLN A 274 -16.90 -21.09 -1.61
C GLN A 274 -16.61 -22.47 -2.22
N TYR A 275 -17.35 -22.90 -3.24
CA TYR A 275 -17.11 -24.18 -3.93
C TYR A 275 -15.74 -24.23 -4.63
N MET A 276 -15.27 -23.11 -5.19
CA MET A 276 -13.94 -23.04 -5.80
C MET A 276 -12.82 -22.93 -4.76
N ALA A 277 -13.06 -22.24 -3.65
CA ALA A 277 -12.09 -22.03 -2.59
C ALA A 277 -11.83 -23.26 -1.70
N LEU A 278 -12.80 -24.19 -1.60
CA LEU A 278 -12.65 -25.50 -0.96
C LEU A 278 -11.82 -26.49 -1.82
N SER A 279 -11.63 -26.20 -3.11
CA SER A 279 -10.81 -27.04 -4.01
C SER A 279 -9.30 -26.76 -3.93
N LYS A 280 -8.89 -25.62 -3.32
CA LYS A 280 -7.47 -25.29 -3.12
C LYS A 280 -6.92 -26.03 -1.91
N LYS A 281 -6.15 -27.09 -2.16
CA LYS A 281 -5.53 -27.93 -1.13
C LYS A 281 -4.36 -27.27 -0.37
N ASP A 282 -3.85 -26.13 -0.84
CA ASP A 282 -2.65 -25.51 -0.28
C ASP A 282 -2.94 -24.07 0.19
N LEU A 283 -3.38 -23.90 1.43
CA LEU A 283 -3.39 -22.58 2.09
C LEU A 283 -1.96 -22.25 2.52
N GLN A 284 -1.44 -21.11 2.09
CA GLN A 284 -0.09 -20.66 2.44
C GLN A 284 -0.13 -19.18 2.80
N ILE A 285 0.57 -18.79 3.87
CA ILE A 285 0.71 -17.39 4.29
C ILE A 285 2.18 -16.98 4.20
N ASN A 286 2.43 -15.82 3.58
CA ASN A 286 3.72 -15.14 3.62
C ASN A 286 3.81 -14.27 4.88
N ILE A 287 4.64 -14.67 5.83
CA ILE A 287 4.79 -13.96 7.11
C ILE A 287 6.27 -13.87 7.50
N THR A 288 6.69 -12.77 8.12
CA THR A 288 8.04 -12.66 8.67
C THR A 288 8.15 -13.31 10.05
N LEU A 289 9.35 -13.74 10.45
CA LEU A 289 9.58 -14.33 11.78
C LEU A 289 9.09 -13.41 12.91
N ASN A 290 9.38 -12.11 12.83
CA ASN A 290 8.94 -11.15 13.84
C ASN A 290 7.43 -10.96 13.85
N GLU A 291 6.75 -10.98 12.70
CA GLU A 291 5.28 -10.92 12.66
C GLU A 291 4.65 -12.18 13.26
N LEU A 292 5.24 -13.34 13.01
CA LEU A 292 4.82 -14.61 13.60
C LEU A 292 4.97 -14.59 15.12
N TYR A 293 6.16 -14.23 15.62
CA TYR A 293 6.42 -14.16 17.06
C TYR A 293 5.57 -13.09 17.76
N ASN A 294 5.34 -11.95 17.11
CA ASN A 294 4.42 -10.94 17.64
C ASN A 294 2.98 -11.44 17.70
N THR A 295 2.53 -12.16 16.67
CA THR A 295 1.19 -12.75 16.67
C THR A 295 1.06 -13.77 17.79
N HIS A 296 2.05 -14.65 17.96
CA HIS A 296 2.08 -15.61 19.06
C HIS A 296 2.08 -14.92 20.43
N SER A 297 2.95 -13.92 20.64
CA SER A 297 3.02 -13.18 21.91
C SER A 297 1.71 -12.49 22.25
N LEU A 298 1.01 -11.91 21.26
CA LEU A 298 -0.29 -11.26 21.46
C LEU A 298 -1.41 -12.25 21.79
N LEU A 299 -1.37 -13.45 21.19
CA LEU A 299 -2.34 -14.50 21.50
C LEU A 299 -2.15 -15.03 22.92
N VAL A 300 -0.90 -15.24 23.35
CA VAL A 300 -0.58 -15.67 24.72
C VAL A 300 -1.00 -14.61 25.74
N SER A 301 -0.71 -13.32 25.49
CA SER A 301 -1.05 -12.24 26.43
C SER A 301 -2.55 -12.03 26.60
N HIS A 302 -3.36 -12.45 25.63
CA HIS A 302 -4.82 -12.29 25.64
C HIS A 302 -5.57 -13.62 25.68
N LEU A 303 -4.88 -14.71 26.02
CA LEU A 303 -5.44 -16.06 26.01
C LEU A 303 -6.69 -16.18 26.89
N ASP A 304 -6.65 -15.65 28.11
CA ASP A 304 -7.77 -15.73 29.07
C ASP A 304 -9.03 -15.00 28.59
N HIS A 305 -8.87 -13.99 27.73
CA HIS A 305 -9.98 -13.25 27.14
C HIS A 305 -10.50 -13.90 25.85
N LEU A 306 -9.61 -14.46 25.04
CA LEU A 306 -9.93 -15.08 23.75
C LEU A 306 -10.50 -16.50 23.93
N ALA A 307 -9.95 -17.27 24.88
CA ALA A 307 -10.30 -18.66 25.12
C ALA A 307 -10.50 -18.96 26.61
N LYS A 308 -11.70 -18.60 27.09
CA LYS A 308 -12.11 -18.80 28.49
C LYS A 308 -12.20 -20.26 28.89
N ASP A 309 -12.65 -21.13 27.98
CA ASP A 309 -12.80 -22.56 28.27
C ASP A 309 -11.54 -23.34 27.88
N GLU A 310 -11.12 -24.27 28.73
CA GLU A 310 -9.96 -25.14 28.50
C GLU A 310 -10.12 -26.07 27.29
N ARG A 311 -11.35 -26.27 26.81
CA ARG A 311 -11.64 -27.13 25.65
C ARG A 311 -11.50 -26.43 24.30
N GLN A 312 -11.21 -25.13 24.28
CA GLN A 312 -11.10 -24.39 23.03
C GLN A 312 -9.79 -24.73 22.31
N HIS A 313 -9.88 -24.98 21.00
CA HIS A 313 -8.75 -25.39 20.16
C HIS A 313 -7.54 -24.44 20.26
N LEU A 314 -7.79 -23.12 20.34
CA LEU A 314 -6.72 -22.12 20.46
C LEU A 314 -5.86 -22.32 21.71
N ARG A 315 -6.48 -22.68 22.84
CA ARG A 315 -5.78 -22.88 24.11
C ARG A 315 -4.91 -24.12 24.08
N ILE A 316 -5.44 -25.21 23.53
CA ILE A 316 -4.69 -26.46 23.32
C ILE A 316 -3.45 -26.21 22.45
N LEU A 317 -3.58 -25.44 21.36
CA LEU A 317 -2.43 -25.10 20.51
C LEU A 317 -1.37 -24.27 21.25
N LEU A 318 -1.79 -23.26 22.00
CA LEU A 318 -0.85 -22.34 22.67
C LEU A 318 -0.18 -22.99 23.88
N GLU A 319 -0.86 -23.87 24.60
CA GLU A 319 -0.27 -24.64 25.70
C GLU A 319 0.81 -25.61 25.19
N GLU A 320 0.59 -26.25 24.03
CA GLU A 320 1.61 -27.10 23.38
C GLU A 320 2.77 -26.30 22.80
N LEU A 321 2.49 -25.12 22.22
CA LEU A 321 3.51 -24.27 21.58
C LEU A 321 4.41 -23.57 22.60
N GLY A 322 3.93 -23.36 23.81
CA GLY A 322 4.68 -22.78 24.93
C GLY A 322 4.87 -21.27 24.82
N ALA A 323 5.97 -20.76 25.39
CA ALA A 323 6.23 -19.32 25.44
C ALA A 323 6.63 -18.75 24.06
N ALA A 324 6.16 -17.54 23.75
CA ALA A 324 6.49 -16.87 22.50
C ALA A 324 7.99 -16.49 22.44
N PRO A 325 8.70 -16.81 21.34
CA PRO A 325 10.09 -16.39 21.15
C PRO A 325 10.26 -14.87 21.10
N ALA A 326 11.44 -14.38 21.46
CA ALA A 326 11.80 -12.96 21.32
C ALA A 326 12.00 -12.57 19.86
N GLN A 327 11.77 -11.28 19.54
CA GLN A 327 12.00 -10.76 18.20
C GLN A 327 13.46 -10.86 17.80
N VAL A 328 13.70 -11.22 16.55
CA VAL A 328 15.04 -11.32 15.95
C VAL A 328 15.48 -9.98 15.34
N PRO A 329 16.79 -9.70 15.27
CA PRO A 329 17.33 -8.52 14.58
C PRO A 329 16.87 -8.45 13.12
N ARG A 330 16.78 -7.24 12.56
CA ARG A 330 16.31 -7.02 11.17
C ARG A 330 17.09 -7.83 10.12
N LYS A 331 18.37 -8.14 10.36
CA LYS A 331 19.21 -8.97 9.47
C LYS A 331 18.73 -10.43 9.39
N GLU A 332 18.08 -10.92 10.44
CA GLU A 332 17.61 -12.31 10.58
C GLU A 332 16.09 -12.44 10.38
N ASN A 333 15.36 -11.32 10.32
CA ASN A 333 13.92 -11.29 10.08
C ASN A 333 13.57 -11.62 8.61
N ARG A 334 13.66 -12.90 8.25
CA ARG A 334 13.31 -13.40 6.93
C ARG A 334 11.81 -13.63 6.79
N THR A 335 11.31 -13.47 5.55
CA THR A 335 9.96 -13.89 5.18
C THR A 335 9.95 -15.40 4.96
N ILE A 336 8.96 -16.08 5.55
CA ILE A 336 8.73 -17.50 5.37
C ILE A 336 7.37 -17.73 4.71
N GLU A 337 7.31 -18.75 3.86
CA GLU A 337 6.06 -19.30 3.34
C GLU A 337 5.57 -20.37 4.33
N LEU A 338 4.49 -20.05 5.05
CA LEU A 338 3.93 -20.93 6.06
C LEU A 338 2.72 -21.68 5.45
N PRO A 339 2.85 -22.99 5.16
CA PRO A 339 1.70 -23.79 4.80
C PRO A 339 0.78 -23.96 6.02
N LEU A 340 -0.50 -23.66 5.84
CA LEU A 340 -1.51 -23.81 6.86
C LEU A 340 -2.24 -25.12 6.67
N TYR A 341 -2.34 -25.87 7.77
CA TYR A 341 -3.21 -27.02 7.89
C TYR A 341 -3.94 -26.93 9.22
N SER A 342 -5.21 -27.33 9.25
CA SER A 342 -5.92 -27.45 10.50
C SER A 342 -5.64 -28.83 11.09
N ARG A 343 -5.20 -28.88 12.36
CA ARG A 343 -4.97 -30.12 13.10
C ARG A 343 -6.26 -30.92 13.33
N TRP A 344 -7.39 -30.22 13.39
CA TRP A 344 -8.71 -30.80 13.64
C TRP A 344 -9.55 -30.94 12.37
N GLU A 345 -9.06 -30.47 11.23
CA GLU A 345 -9.62 -30.89 9.96
C GLU A 345 -9.14 -32.32 9.69
N ILE A 346 -10.09 -33.23 9.55
CA ILE A 346 -9.83 -34.54 8.98
C ILE A 346 -9.35 -34.27 7.55
N PRO A 347 -8.22 -34.85 7.10
CA PRO A 347 -7.77 -34.69 5.72
C PRO A 347 -8.93 -35.01 4.78
N ILE A 348 -9.38 -34.02 3.99
CA ILE A 348 -10.41 -34.19 2.98
C ILE A 348 -9.82 -35.07 1.89
N GLN A 349 -9.82 -36.39 2.11
CA GLN A 349 -9.49 -37.36 1.07
C GLN A 349 -10.63 -37.42 0.05
N ASP A 350 -11.85 -37.08 0.46
CA ASP A 350 -13.03 -37.12 -0.39
C ASP A 350 -13.89 -35.86 -0.17
N ILE A 351 -13.99 -35.03 -1.21
CA ILE A 351 -14.80 -33.79 -1.24
C ILE A 351 -16.25 -34.07 -0.80
N THR A 352 -16.69 -35.28 -1.06
CA THR A 352 -17.93 -35.97 -0.66
C THR A 352 -18.19 -35.88 0.86
N THR A 353 -17.18 -36.10 1.70
CA THR A 353 -17.34 -36.13 3.16
C THR A 353 -17.31 -34.74 3.79
N ALA A 354 -16.60 -33.78 3.19
CA ALA A 354 -16.59 -32.38 3.65
C ALA A 354 -17.96 -31.71 3.43
N LEU A 355 -18.63 -32.03 2.32
CA LEU A 355 -19.99 -31.55 2.04
C LEU A 355 -21.03 -32.04 3.07
N MET A 356 -20.84 -33.25 3.63
CA MET A 356 -21.73 -33.83 4.65
C MET A 356 -21.64 -33.13 6.01
N ALA A 357 -20.46 -32.59 6.37
CA ALA A 357 -20.18 -32.15 7.74
C ALA A 357 -20.51 -30.67 8.01
N GLU A 358 -20.34 -29.78 7.02
CA GLU A 358 -20.52 -28.33 7.24
C GLU A 358 -21.91 -27.79 6.88
N ASN A 359 -22.65 -28.47 5.98
CA ASN A 359 -23.85 -27.91 5.37
C ASN A 359 -25.16 -28.70 5.61
N ASN A 360 -25.18 -29.68 6.53
CA ASN A 360 -26.32 -30.60 6.70
C ASN A 360 -26.78 -31.27 5.38
N LEU A 361 -25.89 -31.45 4.40
CA LEU A 361 -26.21 -32.12 3.15
C LEU A 361 -26.26 -33.63 3.38
N THR A 362 -27.40 -34.22 3.05
CA THR A 362 -27.61 -35.66 3.15
C THR A 362 -26.86 -36.40 2.05
N GLN A 363 -26.62 -37.71 2.22
CA GLN A 363 -26.04 -38.56 1.19
C GLN A 363 -26.81 -38.47 -0.15
N ASN A 364 -28.11 -38.17 -0.08
CA ASN A 364 -28.96 -38.00 -1.25
C ASN A 364 -28.68 -36.68 -1.99
N ASP A 365 -28.33 -35.60 -1.28
CA ASP A 365 -27.98 -34.32 -1.89
C ASP A 365 -26.65 -34.40 -2.65
N ILE A 366 -25.73 -35.22 -2.15
CA ILE A 366 -24.45 -35.46 -2.80
C ILE A 366 -24.62 -36.28 -4.08
N LEU A 367 -25.45 -37.32 -4.03
CA LEU A 367 -25.83 -38.08 -5.22
C LEU A 367 -26.46 -37.18 -6.28
N TYR A 368 -27.32 -36.25 -5.86
CA TYR A 368 -27.95 -35.25 -6.73
C TYR A 368 -26.91 -34.32 -7.39
N MET A 369 -26.00 -33.76 -6.58
CA MET A 369 -24.94 -32.87 -7.06
C MET A 369 -23.94 -33.56 -8.00
N GLU A 370 -23.54 -34.80 -7.69
CA GLU A 370 -22.64 -35.56 -8.55
C GLU A 370 -23.31 -35.90 -9.89
N THR A 371 -24.60 -36.26 -9.86
CA THR A 371 -25.39 -36.50 -11.08
C THR A 371 -25.45 -35.25 -11.96
N LYS A 372 -25.74 -34.09 -11.37
CA LYS A 372 -25.74 -32.79 -12.05
C LYS A 372 -24.39 -32.47 -12.69
N SER A 373 -23.30 -32.61 -11.93
CA SER A 373 -21.94 -32.32 -12.39
C SER A 373 -21.52 -33.17 -13.60
N ILE A 374 -21.80 -34.47 -13.59
CA ILE A 374 -21.45 -35.34 -14.71
C ILE A 374 -22.32 -34.99 -15.94
N PHE A 375 -23.60 -34.63 -15.77
CA PHE A 375 -24.43 -34.14 -16.88
C PHE A 375 -23.88 -32.86 -17.51
N VAL A 376 -23.47 -31.88 -16.71
CA VAL A 376 -22.82 -30.65 -17.19
C VAL A 376 -21.56 -30.98 -18.00
N GLN A 377 -20.74 -31.92 -17.53
CA GLN A 377 -19.54 -32.38 -18.25
C GLN A 377 -19.86 -33.10 -19.57
N LEU A 378 -20.88 -33.96 -19.59
CA LEU A 378 -21.33 -34.67 -20.79
C LEU A 378 -21.85 -33.69 -21.85
N ILE A 379 -22.68 -32.72 -21.43
CA ILE A 379 -23.26 -31.71 -22.31
C ILE A 379 -22.16 -30.83 -22.93
N ARG A 380 -21.15 -30.43 -22.15
CA ARG A 380 -20.00 -29.68 -22.66
C ARG A 380 -19.15 -30.48 -23.65
N SER A 381 -19.09 -31.79 -23.48
CA SER A 381 -18.31 -32.68 -24.35
C SER A 381 -19.04 -33.02 -25.64
N ILE A 382 -20.38 -32.90 -25.66
CA ILE A 382 -21.22 -33.16 -26.85
C ILE A 382 -22.25 -32.03 -27.03
N PRO A 383 -21.84 -30.84 -27.53
CA PRO A 383 -22.69 -29.65 -27.59
C PRO A 383 -23.96 -29.82 -28.44
N GLN A 384 -23.89 -30.66 -29.49
CA GLN A 384 -25.00 -30.93 -30.41
C GLN A 384 -26.22 -31.59 -29.74
N LEU A 385 -26.09 -32.07 -28.50
CA LEU A 385 -27.20 -32.67 -27.74
C LEU A 385 -28.14 -31.65 -27.10
N THR A 386 -27.80 -30.36 -27.12
CA THR A 386 -28.58 -29.29 -26.47
C THR A 386 -29.41 -28.42 -27.41
N GLU A 387 -29.39 -28.71 -28.71
CA GLU A 387 -30.10 -27.90 -29.73
C GLU A 387 -31.62 -27.99 -29.62
N LYS A 388 -32.17 -29.06 -29.02
CA LYS A 388 -33.60 -29.22 -28.77
C LYS A 388 -33.91 -28.99 -27.29
N ARG A 389 -34.67 -27.93 -27.00
CA ARG A 389 -35.28 -27.68 -25.68
C ARG A 389 -36.72 -28.24 -25.66
N PRO A 390 -37.17 -28.84 -24.55
CA PRO A 390 -36.46 -29.08 -23.29
C PRO A 390 -35.40 -30.19 -23.40
N MET A 391 -34.31 -30.08 -22.62
CA MET A 391 -33.22 -31.06 -22.61
C MET A 391 -33.71 -32.39 -22.02
N ASN A 392 -33.47 -33.50 -22.72
CA ASN A 392 -33.85 -34.83 -22.23
C ASN A 392 -32.62 -35.56 -21.67
N LEU A 393 -32.52 -35.63 -20.34
CA LEU A 393 -31.37 -36.21 -19.63
C LEU A 393 -31.15 -37.69 -19.96
N VAL A 394 -32.23 -38.46 -20.18
CA VAL A 394 -32.16 -39.88 -20.53
C VAL A 394 -31.51 -40.07 -21.90
N GLN A 395 -31.91 -39.28 -22.90
CA GLN A 395 -31.32 -39.34 -24.24
C GLN A 395 -29.85 -38.90 -24.25
N ILE A 396 -29.49 -37.92 -23.41
CA ILE A 396 -28.11 -37.45 -23.26
C ILE A 396 -27.23 -38.57 -22.68
N ALA A 397 -27.71 -39.25 -21.63
CA ALA A 397 -27.00 -40.37 -21.02
C ALA A 397 -26.83 -41.56 -21.99
N GLU A 398 -27.86 -41.91 -22.76
CA GLU A 398 -27.82 -43.00 -23.74
C GLU A 398 -26.89 -42.73 -24.93
N ARG A 399 -26.87 -41.50 -25.42
CA ARG A 399 -25.94 -41.08 -26.47
C ARG A 399 -24.50 -40.98 -25.96
N ALA A 400 -24.29 -40.57 -24.73
CA ALA A 400 -22.97 -40.61 -24.10
C ALA A 400 -22.48 -42.06 -23.90
N ALA A 401 -23.36 -42.96 -23.48
CA ALA A 401 -23.06 -44.40 -23.31
C ALA A 401 -22.75 -45.12 -24.64
N THR A 402 -23.11 -44.54 -25.78
CA THR A 402 -22.83 -45.07 -27.12
C THR A 402 -21.79 -44.26 -27.90
N ALA A 403 -21.15 -43.30 -27.24
CA ALA A 403 -20.11 -42.47 -27.85
C ALA A 403 -18.85 -43.31 -28.20
N LYS A 404 -18.06 -42.82 -29.15
CA LYS A 404 -16.79 -43.47 -29.54
C LYS A 404 -15.70 -43.37 -28.46
N ASP A 405 -15.85 -42.47 -27.49
CA ASP A 405 -14.88 -42.22 -26.43
C ASP A 405 -15.22 -43.02 -25.17
N ALA A 406 -14.28 -43.88 -24.74
CA ALA A 406 -14.42 -44.73 -23.56
C ALA A 406 -14.63 -43.94 -22.24
N VAL A 407 -14.20 -42.67 -22.17
CA VAL A 407 -14.44 -41.81 -21.00
C VAL A 407 -15.90 -41.32 -20.98
N LEU A 408 -16.43 -40.93 -22.13
CA LEU A 408 -17.83 -40.53 -22.27
C LEU A 408 -18.79 -41.70 -22.04
N VAL A 409 -18.43 -42.88 -22.52
CA VAL A 409 -19.21 -44.11 -22.28
C VAL A 409 -19.34 -44.43 -20.80
N ARG A 410 -18.22 -44.42 -20.07
CA ARG A 410 -18.22 -44.66 -18.61
C ARG A 410 -19.06 -43.63 -17.86
N LYS A 411 -18.95 -42.35 -18.22
CA LYS A 411 -19.76 -41.27 -17.63
C LYS A 411 -21.25 -41.41 -17.96
N GLY A 412 -21.59 -41.77 -19.20
CA GLY A 412 -22.97 -42.00 -19.64
C GLY A 412 -23.64 -43.16 -18.90
N LEU A 413 -22.92 -44.27 -18.70
CA LEU A 413 -23.40 -45.42 -17.93
C LEU A 413 -23.57 -45.07 -16.45
N LYS A 414 -22.57 -44.44 -15.84
CA LYS A 414 -22.62 -44.02 -14.42
C LYS A 414 -23.81 -43.10 -14.14
N VAL A 415 -24.01 -42.08 -14.97
CA VAL A 415 -25.12 -41.12 -14.80
C VAL A 415 -26.48 -41.78 -15.03
N LYS A 416 -26.57 -42.77 -15.91
CA LYS A 416 -27.81 -43.53 -16.13
C LYS A 416 -28.20 -44.34 -14.89
N GLU A 417 -27.23 -44.88 -14.16
CA GLU A 417 -27.46 -45.58 -12.88
C GLU A 417 -27.85 -44.58 -11.78
N MET A 418 -27.09 -43.49 -11.63
CA MET A 418 -27.39 -42.46 -10.62
C MET A 418 -28.76 -41.79 -10.81
N LEU A 419 -29.19 -41.59 -12.06
CA LEU A 419 -30.51 -41.06 -12.36
C LEU A 419 -31.63 -42.01 -11.91
N ARG A 420 -31.42 -43.33 -11.99
CA ARG A 420 -32.37 -44.33 -11.46
C ARG A 420 -32.42 -44.31 -9.94
N GLU A 421 -31.27 -44.19 -9.28
CA GLU A 421 -31.21 -44.08 -7.82
C GLU A 421 -31.93 -42.82 -7.32
N LEU A 422 -31.79 -41.68 -8.02
CA LEU A 422 -32.53 -40.44 -7.71
C LEU A 422 -34.05 -40.57 -7.93
N GLU A 423 -34.49 -41.35 -8.92
CA GLU A 423 -35.90 -41.67 -9.15
C GLU A 423 -36.46 -42.55 -8.02
N GLU A 424 -35.71 -43.55 -7.55
CA GLU A 424 -36.10 -44.44 -6.44
C GLU A 424 -36.24 -43.67 -5.12
N ILE A 425 -35.37 -42.68 -4.89
CA ILE A 425 -35.38 -41.82 -3.70
C ILE A 425 -36.43 -40.68 -3.82
N LYS A 426 -37.12 -40.55 -4.96
CA LYS A 426 -38.13 -39.51 -5.27
C LYS A 426 -37.60 -38.07 -5.26
N LEU A 427 -36.31 -37.87 -5.48
CA LEU A 427 -35.72 -36.53 -5.65
C LEU A 427 -35.86 -36.01 -7.09
N CYS A 428 -36.16 -36.89 -8.04
CA CYS A 428 -36.52 -36.55 -9.42
C CYS A 428 -37.70 -37.40 -9.86
N ASP A 429 -38.63 -36.82 -10.64
CA ASP A 429 -39.75 -37.56 -11.19
C ASP A 429 -39.55 -37.80 -12.69
N ARG A 430 -39.57 -39.07 -13.10
CA ARG A 430 -39.50 -39.44 -14.51
C ARG A 430 -40.71 -38.93 -15.30
N LYS A 431 -41.84 -38.66 -14.64
CA LYS A 431 -43.07 -38.15 -15.26
C LYS A 431 -42.99 -36.68 -15.65
N ASP A 432 -42.15 -35.89 -15.00
CA ASP A 432 -41.93 -34.48 -15.33
C ASP A 432 -40.74 -34.24 -16.28
N GLY A 433 -40.02 -35.30 -16.64
CA GLY A 433 -38.83 -35.23 -17.48
C GLY A 433 -37.59 -34.72 -16.74
N HIS A 434 -37.52 -34.92 -15.42
CA HIS A 434 -36.45 -34.47 -14.54
C HIS A 434 -36.31 -32.94 -14.54
N LYS A 435 -37.44 -32.23 -14.55
CA LYS A 435 -37.52 -30.79 -14.88
C LYS A 435 -36.65 -29.92 -13.97
N LEU A 436 -36.68 -30.16 -12.67
CA LEU A 436 -35.85 -29.43 -11.69
C LEU A 436 -34.35 -29.58 -11.97
N LEU A 437 -33.90 -30.82 -12.23
CA LEU A 437 -32.50 -31.11 -12.54
C LEU A 437 -32.08 -30.49 -13.88
N VAL A 438 -32.98 -30.48 -14.88
CA VAL A 438 -32.74 -29.83 -16.18
C VAL A 438 -32.59 -28.31 -16.03
N ASP A 439 -33.44 -27.67 -15.23
CA ASP A 439 -33.39 -26.23 -14.99
C ASP A 439 -32.11 -25.83 -14.24
N GLU A 440 -31.68 -26.62 -13.25
CA GLU A 440 -30.41 -26.42 -12.55
C GLU A 440 -29.19 -26.61 -13.46
N ILE A 441 -29.17 -27.67 -14.28
CA ILE A 441 -28.10 -27.90 -15.25
C ILE A 441 -28.02 -26.74 -16.27
N ALA A 442 -29.17 -26.23 -16.72
CA ALA A 442 -29.21 -25.08 -17.62
C ALA A 442 -28.64 -23.81 -16.98
N ALA A 443 -29.01 -23.54 -15.71
CA ALA A 443 -28.46 -22.44 -14.94
C ALA A 443 -26.93 -22.57 -14.79
N GLU A 444 -26.43 -23.76 -14.46
CA GLU A 444 -25.00 -24.00 -14.30
C GLU A 444 -24.21 -23.87 -15.62
N LEU A 445 -24.77 -24.30 -16.75
CA LEU A 445 -24.17 -24.12 -18.07
C LEU A 445 -24.09 -22.64 -18.47
N THR A 446 -25.13 -21.84 -18.19
CA THR A 446 -25.07 -20.40 -18.43
C THR A 446 -24.04 -19.71 -17.55
N HIS A 447 -23.92 -20.13 -16.29
CA HIS A 447 -22.90 -19.64 -15.38
C HIS A 447 -21.47 -19.99 -15.83
N LEU A 448 -21.25 -21.23 -16.29
CA LEU A 448 -19.96 -21.66 -16.83
C LEU A 448 -19.57 -20.94 -18.14
N GLY A 449 -20.56 -20.58 -18.96
CA GLY A 449 -20.36 -19.69 -20.11
C GLY A 449 -19.79 -18.33 -19.69
N ASN A 450 -20.31 -17.78 -18.59
CA ASN A 450 -19.82 -16.53 -17.99
C ASN A 450 -18.45 -16.68 -17.31
N MET A 451 -18.02 -17.90 -16.96
CA MET A 451 -16.72 -18.11 -16.32
C MET A 451 -15.56 -17.74 -17.25
N ARG A 452 -15.66 -18.01 -18.55
CA ARG A 452 -14.64 -17.56 -19.52
C ARG A 452 -14.54 -16.03 -19.54
N GLU A 453 -15.67 -15.34 -19.49
CA GLU A 453 -15.71 -13.87 -19.41
C GLU A 453 -15.13 -13.37 -18.08
N LYS A 454 -15.46 -14.02 -16.96
CA LYS A 454 -14.90 -13.72 -15.62
C LYS A 454 -13.38 -13.92 -15.60
N VAL A 455 -12.85 -15.00 -16.19
CA VAL A 455 -11.40 -15.23 -16.33
C VAL A 455 -10.76 -14.16 -17.21
N LEU A 456 -11.37 -13.79 -18.34
CA LEU A 456 -10.84 -12.72 -19.20
C LEU A 456 -10.83 -11.35 -18.50
N LEU A 457 -11.85 -11.05 -17.70
CA LEU A 457 -11.89 -9.86 -16.84
C LEU A 457 -10.81 -9.91 -15.76
N GLU A 458 -10.59 -11.08 -15.16
CA GLU A 458 -9.55 -11.30 -14.16
C GLU A 458 -8.14 -11.17 -14.75
N THR A 459 -7.89 -11.68 -15.96
CA THR A 459 -6.63 -11.47 -16.70
C THR A 459 -6.36 -9.98 -16.91
N LYS A 460 -7.35 -9.22 -17.39
CA LYS A 460 -7.22 -7.75 -17.55
C LYS A 460 -6.96 -7.05 -16.22
N SER A 461 -7.61 -7.51 -15.15
CA SER A 461 -7.37 -6.99 -13.80
C SER A 461 -5.93 -7.27 -13.34
N LEU A 462 -5.42 -8.48 -13.54
CA LEU A 462 -4.06 -8.88 -13.21
C LEU A 462 -3.00 -8.10 -14.01
N GLU A 463 -3.24 -7.83 -15.29
CA GLU A 463 -2.36 -6.97 -16.09
C GLU A 463 -2.28 -5.53 -15.55
N SER A 464 -3.41 -4.96 -15.13
CA SER A 464 -3.47 -3.64 -14.48
C SER A 464 -2.70 -3.63 -13.16
N VAL A 465 -2.82 -4.70 -12.38
CA VAL A 465 -2.09 -4.90 -11.14
C VAL A 465 -0.58 -4.98 -11.40
N TYR A 466 -0.16 -5.77 -12.37
CA TYR A 466 1.24 -5.90 -12.76
C TYR A 466 1.84 -4.55 -13.15
N LYS A 467 1.12 -3.76 -13.95
CA LYS A 467 1.51 -2.40 -14.31
C LYS A 467 1.67 -1.51 -13.07
N THR A 468 0.71 -1.56 -12.14
CA THR A 468 0.75 -0.77 -10.90
C THR A 468 1.95 -1.14 -10.01
N ILE A 469 2.28 -2.43 -9.91
CA ILE A 469 3.47 -2.91 -9.18
C ILE A 469 4.75 -2.45 -9.88
N GLY A 470 4.79 -2.47 -11.22
CA GLY A 470 5.89 -1.93 -12.01
C GLY A 470 6.12 -0.44 -11.74
N ASP A 471 5.06 0.36 -11.78
CA ASP A 471 5.09 1.79 -11.44
C ASP A 471 5.62 2.01 -10.00
N HIS A 472 5.13 1.21 -9.04
CA HIS A 472 5.56 1.28 -7.64
C HIS A 472 7.05 0.94 -7.45
N ASN A 473 7.56 -0.07 -8.17
CA ASN A 473 8.97 -0.44 -8.15
C ASN A 473 9.84 0.71 -8.70
N ASN A 474 9.42 1.31 -9.81
CA ASN A 474 10.11 2.47 -10.39
C ASN A 474 10.14 3.66 -9.42
N TYR A 475 9.02 3.92 -8.73
CA TYR A 475 8.96 4.94 -7.69
C TYR A 475 9.95 4.66 -6.55
N LEU A 476 9.99 3.44 -6.02
CA LEU A 476 10.92 3.06 -4.94
C LEU A 476 12.38 3.18 -5.39
N ARG A 477 12.70 2.83 -6.65
CA ARG A 477 14.03 3.03 -7.22
C ARG A 477 14.40 4.51 -7.32
N SER A 478 13.47 5.36 -7.76
CA SER A 478 13.65 6.81 -7.81
C SER A 478 13.90 7.41 -6.41
N GLN A 479 13.10 7.00 -5.41
CA GLN A 479 13.31 7.37 -4.01
C GLN A 479 14.70 6.96 -3.50
N LEU A 480 15.13 5.73 -3.80
CA LEU A 480 16.44 5.23 -3.40
C LEU A 480 17.57 6.10 -4.00
N GLU A 481 17.43 6.49 -5.26
CA GLU A 481 18.39 7.38 -5.92
C GLU A 481 18.40 8.79 -5.31
N GLN A 482 17.23 9.34 -4.97
CA GLN A 482 17.12 10.61 -4.26
C GLN A 482 17.81 10.56 -2.88
N TYR A 483 17.65 9.47 -2.13
CA TYR A 483 18.34 9.30 -0.84
C TYR A 483 19.85 9.19 -1.01
N LYS A 484 20.34 8.49 -2.05
CA LYS A 484 21.78 8.46 -2.38
C LYS A 484 22.31 9.85 -2.70
N ALA A 485 21.61 10.60 -3.56
CA ALA A 485 21.99 11.96 -3.90
C ALA A 485 21.99 12.89 -2.67
N TYR A 486 21.00 12.76 -1.79
CA TYR A 486 20.95 13.50 -0.53
C TYR A 486 22.17 13.18 0.37
N LEU A 487 22.49 11.90 0.57
CA LEU A 487 23.66 11.49 1.36
C LEU A 487 24.96 12.01 0.75
N GLN A 488 25.09 12.00 -0.58
CA GLN A 488 26.24 12.56 -1.28
C GLN A 488 26.35 14.07 -1.07
N ASN A 489 25.25 14.81 -1.13
CA ASN A 489 25.23 16.25 -0.87
C ASN A 489 25.59 16.58 0.58
N VAL A 490 25.06 15.84 1.56
CA VAL A 490 25.43 15.99 2.98
C VAL A 490 26.93 15.72 3.19
N ARG A 491 27.50 14.75 2.47
CA ARG A 491 28.95 14.45 2.51
C ARG A 491 29.81 15.60 1.96
N ILE A 492 29.37 16.25 0.89
CA ILE A 492 30.06 17.43 0.32
C ILE A 492 29.96 18.61 1.29
N THR A 493 28.80 18.86 1.89
CA THR A 493 28.59 19.97 2.81
C THR A 493 29.34 19.79 4.14
N SER A 494 29.39 18.56 4.68
CA SER A 494 30.12 18.26 5.92
C SER A 494 31.65 18.39 5.77
N THR A 495 32.19 18.23 4.56
CA THR A 495 33.62 18.44 4.27
C THR A 495 33.96 19.91 3.97
N ALA A 496 32.99 20.70 3.48
CA ALA A 496 33.16 22.15 3.24
C ALA A 496 33.19 22.99 4.54
N ASN A 497 32.44 22.59 5.58
CA ASN A 497 32.31 23.32 6.85
C ASN A 497 33.56 23.35 7.76
N GLN A 498 34.68 22.75 7.35
CA GLN A 498 35.94 22.83 8.11
C GLN A 498 36.89 23.96 7.66
N LYS A 499 36.55 24.74 6.62
CA LYS A 499 37.22 26.03 6.38
C LYS A 499 36.40 27.12 7.08
N GLY A 500 36.90 27.58 8.22
CA GLY A 500 36.23 28.51 9.13
C GLY A 500 35.44 29.62 8.44
N LYS A 501 34.12 29.49 8.51
CA LYS A 501 33.17 30.60 8.57
C LYS A 501 31.86 30.05 9.14
N THR A 502 31.63 30.36 10.41
CA THR A 502 30.34 30.19 11.08
C THR A 502 29.30 31.05 10.38
N VAL A 503 28.38 30.42 9.64
CA VAL A 503 27.08 31.01 9.29
C VAL A 503 26.01 29.93 9.53
N GLY A 504 24.91 30.37 10.13
CA GLY A 504 23.94 29.55 10.85
C GLY A 504 23.24 28.45 10.05
N ALA A 505 22.66 27.54 10.83
CA ALA A 505 21.80 26.47 10.37
C ALA A 505 20.66 26.98 9.48
N GLY A 506 20.62 26.48 8.25
CA GLY A 506 19.50 26.63 7.33
C GLY A 506 19.62 25.57 6.25
N VAL A 507 18.75 24.56 6.29
CA VAL A 507 18.62 23.54 5.25
C VAL A 507 18.06 24.23 4.00
N GLY A 508 18.97 24.69 3.13
CA GLY A 508 18.64 25.31 1.85
C GLY A 508 18.46 24.26 0.76
N VAL A 509 17.24 24.18 0.25
CA VAL A 509 16.89 23.56 -1.03
C VAL A 509 17.76 24.20 -2.12
N VAL A 510 18.43 23.39 -2.93
CA VAL A 510 19.16 23.87 -4.10
C VAL A 510 18.14 24.33 -5.14
N SER A 511 17.95 25.64 -5.24
CA SER A 511 17.32 26.29 -6.39
C SER A 511 18.26 26.14 -7.59
N VAL A 512 17.79 25.48 -8.63
CA VAL A 512 18.47 25.39 -9.92
C VAL A 512 17.88 26.48 -10.82
N ASP A 513 18.44 27.68 -10.74
CA ASP A 513 18.49 28.59 -11.89
C ASP A 513 19.55 29.70 -11.70
N GLY A 514 20.33 29.97 -12.75
CA GLY A 514 21.12 31.20 -12.91
C GLY A 514 22.62 31.16 -12.58
N LYS A 515 23.44 30.97 -13.63
CA LYS A 515 24.92 31.11 -13.74
C LYS A 515 25.75 29.97 -13.15
N GLU A 516 26.27 29.14 -14.06
CA GLU A 516 27.37 28.19 -13.81
C GLU A 516 28.56 28.89 -13.12
N LYS A 517 28.60 28.81 -11.79
CA LYS A 517 29.86 28.92 -11.07
C LYS A 517 30.61 27.62 -11.34
N LYS A 518 31.65 27.69 -12.16
CA LYS A 518 32.62 26.60 -12.38
C LYS A 518 32.86 25.87 -11.05
N ALA A 519 32.45 24.59 -10.99
CA ALA A 519 32.71 23.74 -9.85
C ALA A 519 34.20 23.82 -9.51
N ALA A 520 34.53 24.21 -8.28
CA ALA A 520 35.90 24.19 -7.81
C ALA A 520 36.39 22.74 -7.96
N LYS A 521 37.42 22.52 -8.81
CA LYS A 521 38.00 21.19 -9.00
C LYS A 521 38.29 20.59 -7.60
N PRO A 522 37.84 19.36 -7.30
CA PRO A 522 38.19 18.73 -6.04
C PRO A 522 39.72 18.67 -5.95
N GLN A 523 40.27 19.35 -4.94
CA GLN A 523 41.71 19.36 -4.74
C GLN A 523 42.08 17.98 -4.19
N ALA A 524 42.65 17.13 -5.05
CA ALA A 524 43.11 15.81 -4.65
C ALA A 524 44.11 15.92 -3.49
N LEU A 525 43.91 15.12 -2.44
CA LEU A 525 44.82 15.05 -1.30
C LEU A 525 45.82 13.91 -1.53
N GLY A 526 47.10 14.15 -1.27
CA GLY A 526 48.19 13.20 -1.54
C GLY A 526 48.99 13.54 -2.80
N PRO A 527 49.91 12.68 -3.26
CA PRO A 527 50.15 11.30 -2.80
C PRO A 527 50.92 11.19 -1.47
N TYR A 528 50.44 10.36 -0.56
CA TYR A 528 51.20 9.94 0.63
C TYR A 528 51.82 8.57 0.37
N LYS A 529 53.11 8.43 0.68
CA LYS A 529 53.88 7.20 0.47
C LYS A 529 54.11 6.49 1.80
N PHE A 530 53.86 5.19 1.82
CA PHE A 530 54.07 4.31 2.98
C PHE A 530 54.90 3.10 2.58
N SER A 531 55.92 2.77 3.35
CA SER A 531 56.73 1.57 3.08
C SER A 531 55.99 0.30 3.51
N HIS A 532 56.30 -0.84 2.88
CA HIS A 532 55.76 -2.14 3.31
C HIS A 532 56.02 -2.41 4.80
N ALA A 533 57.25 -2.17 5.26
CA ALA A 533 57.64 -2.36 6.66
C ALA A 533 56.84 -1.46 7.63
N GLN A 534 56.42 -0.27 7.19
CA GLN A 534 55.59 0.62 7.99
C GLN A 534 54.17 0.10 8.14
N PHE A 535 53.56 -0.40 7.06
CA PHE A 535 52.21 -0.99 7.11
C PHE A 535 52.16 -2.30 7.90
N GLU A 536 53.23 -3.08 7.87
CA GLU A 536 53.39 -4.28 8.71
C GLU A 536 53.53 -3.89 10.18
N LYS A 537 54.36 -2.88 10.50
CA LYS A 537 54.52 -2.35 11.86
C LYS A 537 53.25 -1.71 12.43
N ASP A 538 52.48 -0.99 11.61
CA ASP A 538 51.24 -0.33 12.01
C ASP A 538 50.05 -1.33 12.07
N GLY A 539 50.28 -2.60 11.71
CA GLY A 539 49.27 -3.66 11.70
C GLY A 539 48.18 -3.45 10.63
N VAL A 540 48.49 -2.67 9.60
CA VAL A 540 47.60 -2.45 8.44
C VAL A 540 47.66 -3.66 7.51
N ILE A 541 48.81 -4.31 7.37
CA ILE A 541 48.96 -5.60 6.67
C ILE A 541 48.71 -6.74 7.66
N VAL A 542 47.76 -7.62 7.32
CA VAL A 542 47.42 -8.83 8.09
C VAL A 542 48.17 -10.04 7.57
N ASP A 543 48.28 -10.16 6.24
CA ASP A 543 49.00 -11.25 5.58
C ASP A 543 49.63 -10.76 4.26
N THR A 544 50.74 -11.36 3.83
CA THR A 544 51.43 -10.99 2.59
C THR A 544 52.05 -12.18 1.86
N ASN A 545 51.73 -12.28 0.57
CA ASN A 545 52.32 -13.25 -0.35
C ASN A 545 53.61 -12.73 -1.01
N VAL A 546 54.16 -11.61 -0.53
CA VAL A 546 55.37 -11.00 -1.06
C VAL A 546 56.63 -11.65 -0.43
N PRO A 547 57.58 -12.16 -1.24
CA PRO A 547 58.83 -12.73 -0.72
C PRO A 547 59.66 -11.71 0.09
N GLU A 548 60.24 -12.14 1.22
CA GLU A 548 60.98 -11.27 2.15
C GLU A 548 62.07 -10.43 1.48
N ASN A 549 62.82 -11.02 0.55
CA ASN A 549 63.88 -10.35 -0.22
C ASN A 549 63.37 -9.18 -1.09
N ARG A 550 62.06 -9.10 -1.35
CA ARG A 550 61.43 -8.07 -2.18
C ARG A 550 60.65 -7.02 -1.37
N ARG A 551 60.31 -7.30 -0.10
CA ARG A 551 59.53 -6.40 0.77
C ARG A 551 60.20 -5.05 1.00
N ALA A 552 61.53 -5.02 1.11
CA ALA A 552 62.31 -3.79 1.31
C ALA A 552 62.21 -2.79 0.15
N ASN A 553 61.83 -3.25 -1.05
CA ASN A 553 61.73 -2.43 -2.26
C ASN A 553 60.28 -2.06 -2.61
N ILE A 554 59.30 -2.38 -1.75
CA ILE A 554 57.88 -2.13 -2.01
C ILE A 554 57.36 -0.96 -1.17
N PHE A 555 56.57 -0.09 -1.79
CA PHE A 555 55.86 0.99 -1.13
C PHE A 555 54.45 1.18 -1.70
N PHE A 556 53.54 1.63 -0.83
CA PHE A 556 52.17 1.98 -1.17
C PHE A 556 52.05 3.48 -1.34
N GLN A 557 51.36 3.92 -2.38
CA GLN A 557 51.03 5.31 -2.65
C GLN A 557 49.53 5.48 -2.56
N ILE A 558 49.06 6.35 -1.66
CA ILE A 558 47.63 6.60 -1.46
C ILE A 558 47.30 8.04 -1.87
N VAL A 559 46.32 8.17 -2.76
CA VAL A 559 45.77 9.46 -3.24
C VAL A 559 44.27 9.48 -2.97
N SER A 560 43.75 10.62 -2.52
CA SER A 560 42.31 10.84 -2.42
C SER A 560 41.87 11.84 -3.50
N PRO A 561 41.34 11.36 -4.65
CA PRO A 561 40.91 12.25 -5.74
C PRO A 561 39.66 13.06 -5.37
N SER A 562 38.78 12.49 -4.54
CA SER A 562 37.62 13.20 -3.98
C SER A 562 37.35 12.74 -2.54
N PRO A 563 36.74 13.59 -1.69
CA PRO A 563 36.47 13.23 -0.29
C PRO A 563 35.67 11.92 -0.16
N GLY A 564 36.24 10.94 0.54
CA GLY A 564 35.64 9.61 0.73
C GLY A 564 35.98 8.59 -0.36
N THR A 565 36.77 8.96 -1.37
CA THR A 565 37.37 8.03 -2.34
C THR A 565 38.89 8.04 -2.20
N PHE A 566 39.50 6.86 -2.26
CA PHE A 566 40.94 6.65 -2.14
C PHE A 566 41.41 5.70 -3.22
N ILE A 567 42.57 5.99 -3.79
CA ILE A 567 43.27 5.13 -4.72
C ILE A 567 44.51 4.63 -4.00
N ILE A 568 44.61 3.32 -3.82
CA ILE A 568 45.78 2.66 -3.23
C ILE A 568 46.58 2.01 -4.36
N ALA A 569 47.77 2.55 -4.64
CA ALA A 569 48.67 2.05 -5.66
C ALA A 569 49.91 1.39 -5.03
N LEU A 570 50.23 0.17 -5.43
CA LEU A 570 51.42 -0.59 -5.00
C LEU A 570 52.56 -0.36 -5.99
N HIS A 571 53.73 0.07 -5.52
CA HIS A 571 54.91 0.30 -6.36
C HIS A 571 56.12 -0.52 -5.89
N TYR A 572 56.97 -0.88 -6.87
CA TYR A 572 58.29 -1.47 -6.64
C TYR A 572 59.38 -0.49 -7.05
N LYS A 573 60.39 -0.32 -6.19
CA LYS A 573 61.52 0.60 -6.38
C LYS A 573 62.24 0.27 -7.70
N GLY A 574 62.27 1.23 -8.63
CA GLY A 574 62.88 1.08 -9.95
C GLY A 574 61.89 0.83 -11.11
N ARG A 575 60.59 0.73 -10.86
CA ARG A 575 59.55 0.74 -11.91
C ARG A 575 58.76 2.04 -11.90
N GLU A 576 58.50 2.62 -13.07
CA GLU A 576 57.71 3.85 -13.22
C GLU A 576 56.20 3.61 -13.05
N LYS A 577 55.69 2.42 -13.40
CA LYS A 577 54.27 2.07 -13.26
C LYS A 577 53.97 1.35 -11.95
N ALA A 578 52.79 1.59 -11.38
CA ALA A 578 52.26 0.81 -10.27
C ALA A 578 52.09 -0.66 -10.69
N ILE A 579 52.33 -1.58 -9.76
CA ILE A 579 52.08 -3.02 -9.94
C ILE A 579 50.58 -3.30 -9.86
N LEU A 580 49.90 -2.63 -8.94
CA LEU A 580 48.48 -2.78 -8.67
C LEU A 580 47.91 -1.42 -8.27
N GLU A 581 46.72 -1.10 -8.74
CA GLU A 581 45.96 0.08 -8.36
C GLU A 581 44.55 -0.37 -7.99
N MET A 582 44.06 0.07 -6.83
CA MET A 582 42.72 -0.25 -6.36
C MET A 582 42.00 1.02 -5.94
N ASP A 583 40.80 1.20 -6.51
CA ASP A 583 39.85 2.22 -6.08
C ASP A 583 39.07 1.73 -4.86
N LEU A 584 39.10 2.52 -3.80
CA LEU A 584 38.50 2.21 -2.51
C LEU A 584 37.60 3.36 -2.06
N LYS A 585 36.32 3.06 -1.85
CA LYS A 585 35.40 4.00 -1.21
C LYS A 585 35.39 3.79 0.30
N ILE A 586 35.30 4.88 1.06
CA ILE A 586 35.21 4.79 2.51
C ILE A 586 33.94 4.05 2.97
N ASP A 587 32.88 4.11 2.17
CA ASP A 587 31.63 3.38 2.42
C ASP A 587 31.82 1.87 2.37
N ASP A 588 32.60 1.37 1.40
CA ASP A 588 32.88 -0.06 1.27
C ASP A 588 33.65 -0.58 2.49
N LEU A 589 34.55 0.24 3.06
CA LEU A 589 35.24 -0.09 4.31
C LEU A 589 34.31 -0.06 5.52
N LEU A 590 33.41 0.92 5.61
CA LEU A 590 32.44 1.04 6.70
C LEU A 590 31.38 -0.08 6.65
N GLU A 591 30.96 -0.47 5.44
CA GLU A 591 30.05 -1.59 5.21
C GLU A 591 30.73 -2.91 5.59
N LYS A 592 31.96 -3.15 5.12
CA LYS A 592 32.76 -4.32 5.54
C LYS A 592 32.99 -4.36 7.05
N GLN A 593 33.21 -3.21 7.69
CA GLN A 593 33.31 -3.12 9.16
C GLN A 593 31.99 -3.49 9.84
N LYS A 594 30.84 -3.04 9.30
CA LYS A 594 29.50 -3.35 9.82
C LYS A 594 29.09 -4.81 9.61
N ASP A 595 29.61 -5.44 8.56
CA ASP A 595 29.36 -6.84 8.23
C ASP A 595 30.42 -7.79 8.81
N ASN A 596 31.28 -7.30 9.72
CA ASN A 596 32.33 -8.05 10.40
C ASN A 596 33.32 -8.75 9.45
N VAL A 597 33.57 -8.17 8.27
CA VAL A 597 34.63 -8.63 7.35
C VAL A 597 35.93 -7.93 7.77
N PRO A 598 36.90 -8.66 8.38
CA PRO A 598 38.05 -8.02 9.03
C PRO A 598 39.15 -7.62 8.04
N THR A 599 39.16 -8.21 6.84
CA THR A 599 40.25 -8.08 5.86
C THR A 599 39.76 -7.57 4.51
N LEU A 600 40.63 -6.81 3.85
CA LEU A 600 40.52 -6.31 2.50
C LEU A 600 41.64 -6.96 1.70
N ASP A 601 41.28 -7.84 0.77
CA ASP A 601 42.25 -8.57 -0.03
C ASP A 601 42.72 -7.69 -1.21
N LEU A 602 44.01 -7.36 -1.22
CA LEU A 602 44.72 -6.97 -2.43
C LEU A 602 45.48 -8.20 -2.88
N GLU A 603 45.46 -8.57 -4.16
CA GLU A 603 46.01 -9.83 -4.69
C GLU A 603 47.33 -10.34 -4.06
N TYR A 604 48.24 -9.45 -3.64
CA TYR A 604 49.52 -9.77 -3.01
C TYR A 604 49.58 -9.53 -1.49
N VAL A 605 48.62 -8.80 -0.91
CA VAL A 605 48.63 -8.30 0.47
C VAL A 605 47.22 -8.17 1.03
N GLN A 606 46.94 -8.79 2.18
CA GLN A 606 45.68 -8.59 2.88
C GLN A 606 45.80 -7.43 3.88
N LEU A 607 44.92 -6.43 3.76
CA LEU A 607 44.86 -5.28 4.66
C LEU A 607 43.76 -5.43 5.71
N SER A 608 43.97 -4.96 6.93
CA SER A 608 42.94 -4.90 7.97
C SER A 608 41.99 -3.74 7.70
N VAL A 609 40.67 -4.00 7.62
CA VAL A 609 39.65 -2.98 7.35
C VAL A 609 39.64 -1.89 8.43
N SER A 610 39.68 -2.28 9.71
CA SER A 610 39.63 -1.34 10.83
C SER A 610 40.88 -0.47 10.94
N LYS A 611 42.07 -1.05 10.74
CA LYS A 611 43.35 -0.33 10.77
C LYS A 611 43.55 0.55 9.54
N THR A 612 43.11 0.09 8.36
CA THR A 612 43.12 0.89 7.13
C THR A 612 42.23 2.11 7.28
N LEU A 613 41.02 1.95 7.82
CA LEU A 613 40.11 3.07 8.09
C LEU A 613 40.72 4.07 9.09
N ALA A 614 41.33 3.59 10.17
CA ALA A 614 42.02 4.45 11.14
C ALA A 614 43.20 5.20 10.52
N MET A 615 43.98 4.55 9.65
CA MET A 615 45.11 5.14 8.93
C MET A 615 44.65 6.20 7.92
N LEU A 616 43.61 5.91 7.13
CA LEU A 616 43.04 6.87 6.18
C LEU A 616 42.48 8.10 6.90
N ASN A 617 41.76 7.90 8.01
CA ASN A 617 41.30 9.01 8.85
C ASN A 617 42.47 9.80 9.43
N LYS A 618 43.52 9.16 9.95
CA LYS A 618 44.67 9.87 10.52
C LYS A 618 45.48 10.66 9.47
N THR A 619 45.57 10.14 8.26
CA THR A 619 46.41 10.71 7.18
C THR A 619 45.67 11.79 6.40
N PHE A 620 44.37 11.60 6.16
CA PHE A 620 43.57 12.47 5.30
C PHE A 620 42.52 13.31 6.05
N ALA A 621 42.24 13.05 7.33
CA ALA A 621 41.59 14.06 8.16
C ALA A 621 42.60 15.19 8.39
N ARG A 622 42.30 16.38 7.87
CA ARG A 622 43.12 17.57 8.09
C ARG A 622 43.50 17.67 9.56
N ARG A 623 44.81 17.76 9.86
CA ARG A 623 45.27 18.27 11.15
C ARG A 623 44.53 19.58 11.39
N LYS A 624 43.85 19.64 12.53
CA LYS A 624 43.07 20.78 13.03
C LYS A 624 43.76 22.12 12.77
#